data_AF-A0A3A4KNN1-F1
#
_entry.id   AF-A0A3A4KNN1-F1
#
_cell.length_a   1.000
_cell.length_b   1.000
_cell.length_c   1.000
_cell.angle_alpha   90.00
_cell.angle_beta   90.00
_cell.angle_gamma   90.00
#
_symmetry.space_group_name_H-M   'P 1'
#
loop_
_entity.id
_entity.type
_entity.pdbx_description
1 polymer ?
#
loop_
_entity_poly.entity_id
_entity_poly.type
_entity_poly.pdbx_seq_one_letter_code
_entity_poly.pdbx_strand_id
1 'polypeptide(L)'
;MSGSHAPRHAVEVQRHALSLGYQYVYTVRPPQDAPDPIGYALGIAAGLNVAAIVVYDLAQVDDQPARVCEDFDLETVCPATTWAKVARPAPAEAGAP
;
A
#
# COMPACT_ATOMS: atom_id res chain seq x y z
N MET A 1 8.47 17.92 -1.25
CA MET A 1 9.10 18.18 -2.57
C MET A 1 9.56 16.84 -3.15
N SER A 2 8.70 16.10 -3.86
CA SER A 2 8.99 14.71 -4.30
C SER A 2 9.14 14.54 -5.82
N GLY A 3 9.19 15.65 -6.57
CA GLY A 3 9.18 15.64 -8.04
C GLY A 3 10.47 15.15 -8.70
N SER A 4 11.63 15.24 -8.03
CA SER A 4 12.95 14.94 -8.61
C SER A 4 13.47 13.52 -8.35
N HIS A 5 12.83 12.73 -7.46
CA HIS A 5 13.26 11.37 -7.10
C HIS A 5 12.35 10.25 -7.63
N ALA A 6 11.24 10.59 -8.29
CA ALA A 6 10.20 9.64 -8.71
C ALA A 6 10.70 8.44 -9.55
N PRO A 7 11.66 8.57 -10.49
CA PRO A 7 12.15 7.42 -11.25
C PRO A 7 12.96 6.43 -10.39
N ARG A 8 13.72 6.94 -9.42
CA ARG A 8 14.54 6.10 -8.54
C ARG A 8 13.67 5.32 -7.56
N HIS A 9 12.68 6.00 -6.99
CA HIS A 9 11.72 5.36 -6.08
C HIS A 9 10.95 4.24 -6.77
N ALA A 10 10.58 4.38 -8.05
CA ALA A 10 9.88 3.33 -8.79
C ALA A 10 10.71 2.03 -8.91
N VAL A 11 12.03 2.13 -9.14
CA VAL A 11 12.92 0.96 -9.20
C VAL A 11 13.08 0.32 -7.83
N GLU A 12 13.22 1.12 -6.78
CA GLU A 12 13.35 0.64 -5.40
C GLU A 12 12.06 -0.05 -4.93
N VAL A 13 10.88 0.51 -5.24
CA VAL A 13 9.57 -0.09 -5.01
C VAL A 13 9.44 -1.44 -5.73
N GLN A 14 9.79 -1.50 -7.02
CA GLN A 14 9.71 -2.75 -7.77
C GLN A 14 10.61 -3.83 -7.19
N ARG A 15 11.86 -3.49 -6.84
CA ARG A 15 12.80 -4.43 -6.21
C ARG A 15 12.31 -4.92 -4.86
N HIS A 16 11.75 -4.03 -4.04
CA HIS A 16 11.21 -4.38 -2.75
C HIS A 16 10.03 -5.36 -2.88
N ALA A 17 9.07 -5.05 -3.76
CA ALA A 17 7.93 -5.94 -4.03
C ALA A 17 8.39 -7.35 -4.47
N LEU A 18 9.35 -7.43 -5.40
CA LEU A 18 9.91 -8.70 -5.84
C LEU A 18 10.62 -9.45 -4.70
N SER A 19 11.31 -8.76 -3.81
CA SER A 19 12.00 -9.37 -2.67
C SER A 19 11.04 -9.99 -1.64
N LEU A 20 9.82 -9.47 -1.53
CA LEU A 20 8.74 -10.00 -0.71
C LEU A 20 7.96 -11.13 -1.41
N GLY A 21 8.30 -11.45 -2.66
CA GLY A 21 7.65 -12.49 -3.45
C GLY A 21 6.39 -12.03 -4.20
N TYR A 22 6.10 -10.73 -4.22
CA TYR A 22 4.99 -10.21 -5.03
C TYR A 22 5.34 -10.22 -6.52
N GLN A 23 4.33 -10.51 -7.35
CA GLN A 23 4.41 -10.21 -8.77
C GLN A 23 4.13 -8.72 -8.99
N TYR A 24 5.07 -8.01 -9.59
CA TYR A 24 4.87 -6.62 -9.95
C TYR A 24 3.88 -6.50 -11.13
N VAL A 25 2.76 -5.82 -10.92
CA VAL A 25 1.67 -5.68 -11.92
C VAL A 25 1.74 -4.32 -12.62
N TYR A 26 1.75 -3.22 -11.87
CA TYR A 26 1.61 -1.88 -12.42
C TYR A 26 2.13 -0.80 -11.47
N THR A 27 2.71 0.29 -12.00
CA THR A 27 2.97 1.53 -11.24
C THR A 27 1.88 2.53 -11.55
N VAL A 28 1.14 2.94 -10.51
CA VAL A 28 0.16 4.02 -10.63
C VAL A 28 0.89 5.36 -10.71
N ARG A 29 0.48 6.21 -11.66
CA ARG A 29 0.88 7.62 -11.74
C ARG A 29 -0.38 8.47 -11.74
N PRO A 30 -0.86 8.93 -10.57
CA PRO A 30 -2.01 9.82 -10.51
C PRO A 30 -1.73 11.10 -11.31
N PRO A 31 -2.74 11.70 -11.95
CA PRO A 31 -2.64 13.04 -12.51
C PRO A 31 -2.13 14.04 -11.46
N GLN A 32 -1.34 15.03 -11.89
CA GLN A 32 -0.73 16.01 -10.98
C GLN A 32 -1.76 16.85 -10.22
N ASP A 33 -2.94 17.01 -10.82
CA ASP A 33 -4.08 17.80 -10.35
C ASP A 33 -5.22 16.92 -9.79
N ALA A 34 -4.97 15.61 -9.60
CA ALA A 34 -5.97 14.74 -9.01
C ALA A 34 -6.34 15.23 -7.60
N PRO A 35 -7.63 15.49 -7.30
CA PRO A 35 -8.06 15.99 -6.00
C PRO A 35 -7.87 14.96 -4.88
N ASP A 36 -7.83 13.67 -5.24
CA ASP A 36 -7.56 12.56 -4.33
C ASP A 36 -6.66 11.51 -5.02
N PRO A 37 -5.33 11.71 -5.03
CA PRO A 37 -4.38 10.80 -5.67
C PRO A 37 -4.38 9.39 -5.06
N ILE A 38 -4.66 9.30 -3.75
CA ILE A 38 -4.71 8.02 -3.02
C ILE A 38 -5.96 7.25 -3.44
N GLY A 39 -7.14 7.89 -3.43
CA GLY A 39 -8.38 7.27 -3.92
C GLY A 39 -8.29 6.81 -5.37
N TYR A 40 -7.61 7.58 -6.22
CA TYR A 40 -7.32 7.18 -7.59
C TYR A 40 -6.50 5.87 -7.65
N ALA A 41 -5.44 5.76 -6.85
CA ALA A 41 -4.61 4.56 -6.81
C ALA A 41 -5.39 3.33 -6.27
N LEU A 42 -6.20 3.53 -5.24
CA LEU A 42 -7.06 2.47 -4.68
C LEU A 42 -8.08 1.95 -5.70
N GLY A 43 -8.67 2.84 -6.50
CA GLY A 43 -9.58 2.44 -7.58
C GLY A 43 -8.91 1.57 -8.65
N ILE A 44 -7.67 1.89 -9.02
CA ILE A 44 -6.88 1.06 -9.95
C ILE A 44 -6.52 -0.29 -9.30
N ALA A 45 -6.07 -0.29 -8.04
CA ALA A 45 -5.75 -1.50 -7.30
C ALA A 45 -6.95 -2.46 -7.21
N ALA A 46 -8.14 -1.94 -6.92
CA ALA A 46 -9.38 -2.70 -6.90
C ALA A 46 -9.70 -3.32 -8.27
N GLY A 47 -9.54 -2.57 -9.36
CA GLY A 47 -9.74 -3.07 -10.72
C GLY A 47 -8.74 -4.13 -11.16
N LEU A 48 -7.53 -4.14 -10.58
CA LEU A 48 -6.47 -5.10 -10.87
C LEU A 48 -6.46 -6.31 -9.94
N ASN A 49 -7.27 -6.30 -8.87
CA ASN A 49 -7.32 -7.34 -7.84
C ASN A 49 -5.92 -7.69 -7.27
N VAL A 50 -5.16 -6.65 -6.90
CA VAL A 50 -3.82 -6.82 -6.31
C VAL A 50 -3.90 -7.19 -4.83
N ALA A 51 -2.91 -7.94 -4.34
CA ALA A 51 -2.82 -8.29 -2.93
C ALA A 51 -2.31 -7.14 -2.05
N ALA A 52 -1.42 -6.30 -2.59
CA ALA A 52 -0.77 -5.23 -1.84
C ALA A 52 -0.46 -4.02 -2.73
N ILE A 53 -0.37 -2.85 -2.09
CA ILE A 53 0.15 -1.61 -2.66
C ILE A 53 1.52 -1.36 -2.05
N VAL A 54 2.53 -1.11 -2.89
CA VAL A 54 3.90 -0.85 -2.45
C VAL A 54 4.25 0.61 -2.73
N VAL A 55 4.67 1.35 -1.71
CA VAL A 55 5.10 2.75 -1.80
C VAL A 55 6.50 2.90 -1.23
N TYR A 56 7.19 3.97 -1.61
CA TYR A 56 8.53 4.25 -1.12
C TYR A 56 8.53 4.59 0.37
N ASP A 57 7.69 5.54 0.79
CA ASP A 57 7.51 5.96 2.18
C ASP A 57 6.04 6.27 2.47
N LEU A 58 5.71 6.44 3.76
CA LEU A 58 4.34 6.76 4.19
C LEU A 58 3.82 8.11 3.65
N ALA A 59 4.70 9.05 3.31
CA ALA A 59 4.29 10.33 2.77
C ALA A 59 3.57 10.19 1.40
N GLN A 60 3.80 9.10 0.68
CA GLN A 60 3.06 8.80 -0.56
C GLN A 60 1.59 8.42 -0.34
N VAL A 61 1.23 8.05 0.89
CA VAL A 61 -0.16 7.79 1.31
C VAL A 61 -0.64 8.82 2.34
N ASP A 62 -0.03 10.02 2.33
CA ASP A 62 -0.36 11.13 3.24
C ASP A 62 -0.31 10.70 4.72
N ASP A 63 0.62 9.82 5.06
CA ASP A 63 0.79 9.23 6.40
C ASP A 63 -0.48 8.54 6.94
N GLN A 64 -1.37 8.08 6.05
CA GLN A 64 -2.64 7.41 6.38
C GLN A 64 -2.64 5.93 5.93
N PRO A 65 -1.81 5.05 6.50
CA PRO A 65 -1.74 3.64 6.12
C PRO A 65 -3.07 2.92 6.34
N ALA A 66 -3.83 3.31 7.38
CA ALA A 66 -5.14 2.72 7.68
C ALA A 66 -6.12 2.83 6.51
N ARG A 67 -6.06 3.92 5.73
CA ARG A 67 -6.92 4.12 4.56
C ARG A 67 -6.66 3.08 3.46
N VAL A 68 -5.41 2.66 3.30
CA VAL A 68 -5.03 1.60 2.35
C VAL A 68 -5.40 0.23 2.90
N CYS A 69 -5.06 0.00 4.17
CA CYS A 69 -5.31 -1.25 4.90
C CYS A 69 -6.79 -1.62 5.04
N GLU A 70 -7.74 -0.74 4.71
CA GLU A 70 -9.15 -1.12 4.66
C GLU A 70 -9.40 -2.26 3.65
N ASP A 71 -8.73 -2.19 2.49
CA ASP A 71 -8.96 -3.11 1.37
C ASP A 71 -7.68 -3.83 0.89
N PHE A 72 -6.49 -3.28 1.14
CA PHE A 72 -5.22 -3.81 0.63
C PHE A 72 -4.12 -3.77 1.68
N ASP A 73 -3.22 -4.74 1.67
CA ASP A 73 -1.97 -4.60 2.43
C ASP A 73 -1.13 -3.45 1.84
N LEU A 74 -0.39 -2.76 2.70
CA LEU A 74 0.50 -1.68 2.32
C LEU A 74 1.94 -2.04 2.72
N GLU A 75 2.84 -1.93 1.77
CA GLU A 75 4.29 -2.10 1.99
C GLU A 75 4.99 -0.76 1.78
N THR A 76 5.84 -0.36 2.72
CA THR A 76 6.73 0.79 2.57
C THR A 76 8.18 0.33 2.37
N VAL A 77 8.95 1.00 1.52
CA VAL A 77 10.38 0.67 1.30
C VAL A 77 11.30 1.31 2.36
N CYS A 78 11.00 2.54 2.77
CA CYS A 78 11.83 3.35 3.66
C CYS A 78 10.97 4.06 4.73
N PRO A 79 10.92 3.55 5.97
CA PRO A 79 11.47 2.26 6.40
C PRO A 79 10.73 1.07 5.76
N ALA A 80 11.41 -0.09 5.67
CA ALA A 80 10.81 -1.33 5.22
C ALA A 80 9.78 -1.82 6.25
N THR A 81 8.49 -1.70 5.94
CA THR A 81 7.40 -2.03 6.89
C THR A 81 6.17 -2.53 6.15
N THR A 82 5.58 -3.61 6.68
CA THR A 82 4.28 -4.14 6.25
C THR A 82 3.18 -3.60 7.15
N TRP A 83 2.13 -3.07 6.53
CA TRP A 83 0.94 -2.55 7.18
C TRP A 83 -0.25 -3.37 6.69
N ALA A 84 -0.86 -4.12 7.60
CA ALA A 84 -2.01 -4.96 7.32
C ALA A 84 -3.08 -4.76 8.40
N LYS A 85 -4.35 -4.84 8.00
CA LYS A 85 -5.46 -4.79 8.95
C LYS A 85 -5.53 -6.10 9.71
N VAL A 86 -5.33 -6.03 11.02
CA VAL A 86 -5.45 -7.19 11.90
C VAL A 86 -6.92 -7.36 12.30
N ALA A 87 -7.50 -8.51 11.96
CA ALA A 87 -8.80 -8.89 12.48
C ALA A 87 -8.70 -9.01 14.01
N ARG A 88 -9.60 -8.34 14.74
CA ARG A 88 -9.71 -8.55 16.19
C ARG A 88 -10.00 -10.04 16.43
N PRO A 89 -9.22 -10.73 17.28
CA PRO A 89 -9.53 -12.11 17.63
C PRO A 89 -10.97 -12.20 18.13
N ALA A 90 -11.72 -13.21 17.69
CA ALA A 90 -13.04 -13.47 18.26
C ALA A 90 -12.89 -13.61 19.78
N PRO A 91 -13.79 -13.02 20.60
CA PRO A 91 -13.79 -13.30 22.01
C PRO A 91 -13.92 -14.82 22.16
N ALA A 92 -13.00 -15.44 22.90
CA ALA A 92 -13.07 -16.85 23.21
C ALA A 92 -14.47 -17.11 23.79
N GLU A 93 -15.26 -17.98 23.14
CA GLU A 93 -16.51 -18.43 23.72
C GLU A 93 -16.17 -19.05 25.07
N ALA A 94 -16.40 -18.29 26.14
CA ALA A 94 -16.29 -18.81 27.49
C ALA A 94 -17.39 -19.84 27.62
N GLY A 95 -17.02 -21.12 27.46
CA GLY A 95 -17.91 -22.24 27.69
C GLY A 95 -18.61 -22.04 29.02
N ALA A 96 -19.92 -21.86 28.97
CA ALA A 96 -20.75 -21.80 30.16
C ALA A 96 -20.70 -23.16 30.87
N PRO A 97 -20.67 -23.19 32.21
CA PRO A 97 -20.65 -24.41 33.00
C PRO A 97 -21.95 -25.23 32.88
#